data_AF-A0A7X4Y6R6-F1
#
_entry.id   AF-A0A7X4Y6R6-F1
#
_cell.length_a   1.000
_cell.length_b   1.000
_cell.length_c   1.000
_cell.angle_alpha   90.00
_cell.angle_beta   90.00
_cell.angle_gamma   90.00
#
_symmetry.space_group_name_H-M   'P 1'
#
loop_
_entity.id
_entity.type
_entity.pdbx_description
1 polymer ?
#
loop_
_entity_poly.entity_id
_entity_poly.type
_entity_poly.pdbx_seq_one_letter_code
_entity_poly.pdbx_strand_id
1 'polypeptide(L)'
;MSDIPNIIVLVSGTVDPVNSDLKARSASYQRKKSINDPDWYWQENPALRQTIDEIHKRYTHVHIFTAHGWTGDNGSSNRTIAGTYLANRLCGANGQSAYYKGFLNQEVAFHLIGHSHGGNVINELTAQAAVAWPQRWKIRSITYLSTPFFTKQHHVNTKALHKECKIINVYNKYDLTQRVVADFSLLPFHDAFKRSEFDDFGAQLKKIKFDTRVFEDAVKSTRLKDADPSLWIDLKLLMDPAKGKALYDSCINTLNSVKTALAKAREVICALNNVITFDVPVEMTGDAPKNRQIISNDLANRLQAELNKVETSLSPALKAFQARKASGRYPLMGFFDDLNVSSPLRAISKLLQINPKTLSGPLWDLLAQVLEQQIHKFDNTTSSPKAQYAQSPFANRIVDVDITKEDAYAQFHLDANFDNFVGRLEKCEARYASTAARTDLMNLVFTLLANHAPVSTLIAEQGKTVTTIRRTLDWLVVWLKANKYLPTNLMALPTDPGRLFREASGMISIPAVAALAELCAVLETHVGILKERSVGQLEVTLRVSPSMQALPKASGMHVPYKPAEPYPLASNKLEFTPPVSYGGLSYFMRVSHSVSRQELYPKVRALIEEQINSLRR
;
A
#
# COMPACT_ATOMS: atom_id res chain seq x y z
N MET A 1 -30.58 -37.73 -19.74
CA MET A 1 -29.54 -36.79 -20.22
C MET A 1 -28.43 -37.62 -20.83
N SER A 2 -27.83 -37.17 -21.94
CA SER A 2 -26.63 -37.81 -22.51
C SER A 2 -25.44 -37.63 -21.56
N ASP A 3 -24.69 -38.71 -21.32
CA ASP A 3 -23.46 -38.70 -20.51
C ASP A 3 -22.30 -38.13 -21.35
N ILE A 4 -22.16 -36.81 -21.35
CA ILE A 4 -21.15 -36.10 -22.15
C ILE A 4 -19.90 -35.79 -21.31
N PRO A 5 -18.72 -35.58 -21.92
CA PRO A 5 -17.56 -35.07 -21.22
C PRO A 5 -17.81 -33.69 -20.60
N ASN A 6 -17.53 -33.57 -19.30
CA ASN A 6 -17.54 -32.33 -18.53
C ASN A 6 -16.10 -32.00 -18.14
N ILE A 7 -15.59 -30.84 -18.55
CA ILE A 7 -14.21 -30.41 -18.30
C ILE A 7 -14.21 -29.23 -17.35
N ILE A 8 -13.67 -29.44 -16.15
CA ILE A 8 -13.42 -28.40 -15.17
C ILE A 8 -12.07 -27.76 -15.49
N VAL A 9 -12.08 -26.48 -15.84
CA VAL A 9 -10.87 -25.70 -16.12
C VAL A 9 -10.59 -24.83 -14.92
N LEU A 10 -9.49 -25.12 -14.21
CA LEU A 10 -9.02 -24.32 -13.09
C LEU A 10 -8.02 -23.27 -13.60
N VAL A 11 -8.30 -22.00 -13.32
CA VAL A 11 -7.42 -20.89 -13.68
C VAL A 11 -6.96 -20.19 -12.41
N SER A 12 -5.66 -20.32 -12.13
CA SER A 12 -5.02 -19.75 -10.96
C SER A 12 -5.05 -18.22 -10.98
N GLY A 13 -5.11 -17.62 -9.79
CA GLY A 13 -4.97 -16.18 -9.61
C GLY A 13 -3.52 -15.72 -9.67
N THR A 14 -3.30 -14.43 -9.40
CA THR A 14 -1.95 -13.92 -9.20
C THR A 14 -1.32 -14.50 -7.92
N VAL A 15 -0.04 -14.89 -7.99
CA VAL A 15 0.80 -15.19 -6.82
C VAL A 15 1.46 -13.92 -6.25
N ASP A 16 1.32 -12.80 -6.95
CA ASP A 16 1.97 -11.52 -6.65
C ASP A 16 1.07 -10.33 -7.01
N PRO A 17 0.01 -10.08 -6.22
CA PRO A 17 -1.00 -9.04 -6.51
C PRO A 17 -0.48 -7.61 -6.43
N VAL A 18 0.75 -7.41 -5.93
CA VAL A 18 1.38 -6.10 -5.77
C VAL A 18 2.52 -5.87 -6.77
N ASN A 19 2.70 -6.77 -7.75
CA ASN A 19 3.80 -6.75 -8.72
C ASN A 19 5.18 -6.59 -8.02
N SER A 20 5.37 -7.38 -6.96
CA SER A 20 6.58 -7.43 -6.14
C SER A 20 7.71 -8.33 -6.67
N ASP A 21 7.44 -9.29 -7.54
CA ASP A 21 8.44 -10.17 -8.13
C ASP A 21 8.08 -10.47 -9.59
N LEU A 22 8.89 -9.96 -10.51
CA LEU A 22 8.72 -10.18 -11.95
C LEU A 22 8.89 -11.63 -12.40
N LYS A 23 9.56 -12.43 -11.58
CA LYS A 23 9.74 -13.87 -11.79
C LYS A 23 8.60 -14.67 -11.22
N ALA A 24 7.69 -14.06 -10.48
CA ALA A 24 6.51 -14.73 -9.98
C ALA A 24 5.72 -15.29 -11.18
N ARG A 25 5.38 -16.57 -11.07
CA ARG A 25 4.57 -17.30 -12.02
C ARG A 25 3.50 -18.05 -11.26
N SER A 26 2.29 -18.01 -11.79
CA SER A 26 1.17 -18.77 -11.26
C SER A 26 0.88 -19.93 -12.20
N ALA A 27 1.34 -21.11 -11.84
CA ALA A 27 1.04 -22.34 -12.54
C ALA A 27 -0.17 -23.04 -11.91
N SER A 28 -1.13 -23.41 -12.75
CA SER A 28 -2.25 -24.25 -12.33
C SER A 28 -1.88 -25.74 -12.25
N TYR A 29 -0.69 -26.12 -12.73
CA TYR A 29 -0.11 -27.46 -12.63
C TYR A 29 1.13 -27.45 -11.74
N GLN A 30 1.44 -28.61 -11.17
CA GLN A 30 2.68 -28.84 -10.44
C GLN A 30 3.79 -29.18 -11.46
N ARG A 31 4.82 -28.35 -11.57
CA ARG A 31 6.00 -28.56 -12.44
C ARG A 31 6.93 -29.60 -11.85
N LYS A 32 7.14 -29.56 -10.53
CA LYS A 32 8.01 -30.49 -9.80
C LYS A 32 7.17 -31.48 -9.01
N LYS A 33 7.63 -32.73 -8.87
CA LYS A 33 6.96 -33.72 -7.99
C LYS A 33 7.03 -33.35 -6.50
N SER A 34 7.92 -32.43 -6.12
CA SER A 34 8.04 -31.95 -4.74
C SER A 34 6.81 -31.15 -4.33
N ILE A 35 6.35 -31.35 -3.09
CA ILE A 35 5.23 -30.60 -2.51
C ILE A 35 5.48 -29.09 -2.45
N ASN A 36 6.74 -28.65 -2.48
CA ASN A 36 7.17 -27.25 -2.40
C ASN A 36 7.51 -26.68 -3.78
N ASP A 37 6.60 -26.80 -4.74
CA ASP A 37 6.75 -26.12 -6.03
C ASP A 37 6.33 -24.65 -5.89
N PRO A 38 7.26 -23.68 -5.95
CA PRO A 38 6.95 -22.27 -5.68
C PRO A 38 5.99 -21.67 -6.70
N ASP A 39 5.96 -22.21 -7.93
CA ASP A 39 5.07 -21.75 -9.00
C ASP A 39 3.68 -22.40 -8.91
N TRP A 40 3.51 -23.45 -8.09
CA TRP A 40 2.25 -24.17 -7.99
C TRP A 40 1.25 -23.43 -7.11
N TYR A 41 0.32 -22.74 -7.75
CA TYR A 41 -0.66 -21.86 -7.10
C TYR A 41 -1.57 -22.59 -6.10
N TRP A 42 -1.93 -23.84 -6.40
CA TRP A 42 -2.93 -24.58 -5.62
C TRP A 42 -2.38 -25.23 -4.35
N GLN A 43 -1.07 -25.10 -4.07
CA GLN A 43 -0.48 -25.60 -2.82
C GLN A 43 -1.17 -24.98 -1.59
N GLU A 44 -1.53 -23.70 -1.68
CA GLU A 44 -2.12 -22.89 -0.60
C GLU A 44 -3.64 -23.04 -0.48
N ASN A 45 -4.29 -23.79 -1.38
CA ASN A 45 -5.74 -24.00 -1.39
C ASN A 45 -6.08 -25.51 -1.39
N PRO A 46 -5.65 -26.29 -0.37
CA PRO A 46 -5.84 -27.74 -0.33
C PRO A 46 -7.31 -28.16 -0.26
N ALA A 47 -8.16 -27.42 0.46
CA ALA A 47 -9.58 -27.71 0.61
C ALA A 47 -10.35 -27.58 -0.71
N LEU A 48 -10.06 -26.54 -1.49
CA LEU A 48 -10.59 -26.38 -2.84
C LEU A 48 -10.20 -27.57 -3.73
N ARG A 49 -8.92 -27.94 -3.76
CA ARG A 49 -8.44 -29.08 -4.56
C ARG A 49 -9.15 -30.38 -4.18
N GLN A 50 -9.22 -30.67 -2.88
CA GLN A 50 -9.91 -31.85 -2.39
C GLN A 50 -11.37 -31.89 -2.88
N THR A 51 -12.08 -30.77 -2.81
CA THR A 51 -13.48 -30.71 -3.24
C THR A 51 -13.63 -30.93 -4.76
N ILE A 52 -12.73 -30.36 -5.58
CA ILE A 52 -12.74 -30.59 -7.03
C ILE A 52 -12.40 -32.05 -7.36
N ASP A 53 -11.45 -32.67 -6.65
CA ASP A 53 -11.12 -34.08 -6.81
C ASP A 53 -12.28 -34.99 -6.41
N GLU A 54 -13.04 -34.63 -5.37
CA GLU A 54 -14.26 -35.35 -5.00
C GLU A 54 -15.33 -35.28 -6.08
N ILE A 55 -15.54 -34.11 -6.70
CA ILE A 55 -16.45 -33.97 -7.85
C ILE A 55 -15.98 -34.87 -8.99
N HIS A 56 -14.69 -34.82 -9.34
CA HIS A 56 -14.13 -35.66 -10.41
C HIS A 56 -14.34 -37.17 -10.16
N LYS A 57 -14.15 -37.63 -8.92
CA LYS A 57 -14.37 -39.03 -8.54
C LYS A 57 -15.84 -39.45 -8.54
N ARG A 58 -16.76 -38.51 -8.33
CA ARG A 58 -18.21 -38.79 -8.20
C ARG A 58 -18.92 -39.03 -9.53
N TYR A 59 -18.39 -38.56 -10.65
CA TYR A 59 -19.04 -38.63 -11.96
C TYR A 59 -18.21 -39.43 -12.98
N THR A 60 -18.87 -40.08 -13.94
CA THR A 60 -18.23 -40.96 -14.93
C THR A 60 -17.34 -40.18 -15.89
N HIS A 61 -17.81 -39.04 -16.42
CA HIS A 61 -17.16 -38.24 -17.45
C HIS A 61 -16.84 -36.81 -17.00
N VAL A 62 -16.26 -36.64 -15.81
CA VAL A 62 -15.67 -35.37 -15.38
C VAL A 62 -14.17 -35.42 -15.55
N HIS A 63 -13.57 -34.39 -16.14
CA HIS A 63 -12.13 -34.21 -16.29
C HIS A 63 -11.69 -32.89 -15.65
N ILE A 64 -10.46 -32.84 -15.14
CA ILE A 64 -9.87 -31.60 -14.60
C ILE A 64 -8.73 -31.18 -15.53
N PHE A 65 -8.78 -29.94 -16.00
CA PHE A 65 -7.70 -29.32 -16.76
C PHE A 65 -6.91 -28.35 -15.89
N THR A 66 -5.63 -28.64 -15.72
CA THR A 66 -4.68 -27.84 -14.94
C THR A 66 -3.43 -27.42 -15.71
N ALA A 67 -3.27 -27.88 -16.97
CA ALA A 67 -2.07 -27.71 -17.78
C ALA A 67 -1.94 -26.29 -18.38
N HIS A 68 -2.08 -25.28 -17.53
CA HIS A 68 -1.96 -23.86 -17.84
C HIS A 68 -1.20 -23.14 -16.73
N GLY A 69 -0.52 -22.07 -17.09
CA GLY A 69 0.11 -21.15 -16.15
C GLY A 69 0.26 -19.81 -16.83
N TRP A 70 0.25 -18.76 -16.04
CA TRP A 70 0.43 -17.40 -16.52
C TRP A 70 1.21 -16.59 -15.49
N THR A 71 1.65 -15.41 -15.90
CA THR A 71 2.62 -14.62 -15.15
C THR A 71 2.02 -13.94 -13.92
N GLY A 72 0.71 -14.06 -13.68
CA GLY A 72 0.03 -13.50 -12.51
C GLY A 72 0.09 -11.98 -12.42
N ASP A 73 0.70 -11.28 -13.37
CA ASP A 73 0.93 -9.84 -13.29
C ASP A 73 -0.39 -9.06 -13.44
N ASN A 74 -0.52 -7.93 -12.71
CA ASN A 74 -1.62 -6.96 -12.86
C ASN A 74 -1.68 -6.31 -14.25
N GLY A 75 -0.73 -6.56 -15.15
CA GLY A 75 -0.76 -6.12 -16.54
C GLY A 75 -2.01 -6.58 -17.32
N SER A 76 -2.65 -5.62 -18.01
CA SER A 76 -3.86 -5.89 -18.81
C SER A 76 -3.61 -6.87 -19.96
N SER A 77 -2.52 -6.72 -20.73
CA SER A 77 -2.22 -7.56 -21.89
C SER A 77 -2.02 -9.04 -21.52
N ASN A 78 -1.40 -9.32 -20.36
CA ASN A 78 -1.16 -10.69 -19.90
C ASN A 78 -2.44 -11.52 -19.76
N ARG A 79 -3.52 -10.90 -19.28
CA ARG A 79 -4.80 -11.59 -19.10
C ARG A 79 -5.38 -12.00 -20.46
N THR A 80 -5.29 -11.12 -21.46
CA THR A 80 -5.71 -11.40 -22.83
C THR A 80 -4.88 -12.50 -23.49
N ILE A 81 -3.55 -12.44 -23.34
CA ILE A 81 -2.64 -13.45 -23.89
C ILE A 81 -2.89 -14.81 -23.24
N ALA A 82 -3.00 -14.85 -21.91
CA ALA A 82 -3.25 -16.08 -21.16
C ALA A 82 -4.60 -16.71 -21.53
N GLY A 83 -5.66 -15.91 -21.63
CA GLY A 83 -6.99 -16.40 -22.01
C GLY A 83 -7.03 -16.93 -23.44
N THR A 84 -6.41 -16.20 -24.38
CA THR A 84 -6.27 -16.61 -25.79
C THR A 84 -5.50 -17.92 -25.90
N TYR A 85 -4.35 -18.01 -25.23
CA TYR A 85 -3.53 -19.22 -25.20
C TYR A 85 -4.29 -20.42 -24.63
N LEU A 86 -5.01 -20.22 -23.51
CA LEU A 86 -5.77 -21.28 -22.86
C LEU A 86 -6.86 -21.85 -23.78
N ALA A 87 -7.66 -20.99 -24.43
CA ALA A 87 -8.66 -21.41 -25.40
C ALA A 87 -8.03 -22.22 -26.55
N ASN A 88 -6.95 -21.70 -27.12
CA ASN A 88 -6.25 -22.33 -28.24
C ASN A 88 -5.64 -23.68 -27.86
N ARG A 89 -5.06 -23.80 -26.65
CA ARG A 89 -4.51 -25.07 -26.14
C ARG A 89 -5.57 -26.14 -25.93
N LEU A 90 -6.78 -25.77 -25.51
CA LEU A 90 -7.87 -26.72 -25.29
C LEU A 90 -8.33 -27.36 -26.61
N CYS A 91 -8.51 -26.57 -27.68
CA CYS A 91 -9.07 -27.03 -28.95
C CYS A 91 -8.07 -27.18 -30.12
N GLY A 92 -6.81 -26.76 -29.93
CA GLY A 92 -5.75 -26.83 -30.96
C GLY A 92 -5.84 -25.77 -32.05
N ALA A 93 -6.30 -24.57 -31.71
CA ALA A 93 -6.35 -23.43 -32.64
C ALA A 93 -5.04 -22.63 -32.67
N ASN A 94 -4.88 -21.76 -33.67
CA ASN A 94 -3.72 -20.85 -33.83
C ASN A 94 -2.36 -21.55 -33.66
N GLY A 95 -2.20 -22.72 -34.30
CA GLY A 95 -0.95 -23.49 -34.27
C GLY A 95 -0.67 -24.25 -32.97
N GLN A 96 -1.56 -24.20 -31.97
CA GLN A 96 -1.45 -25.01 -30.77
C GLN A 96 -1.89 -26.46 -31.02
N SER A 97 -1.32 -27.42 -30.29
CA SER A 97 -1.83 -28.79 -30.28
C SER A 97 -3.03 -28.92 -29.36
N ALA A 98 -4.12 -29.53 -29.84
CA ALA A 98 -5.33 -29.75 -29.05
C ALA A 98 -5.07 -30.70 -27.88
N TYR A 99 -5.20 -30.22 -26.66
CA TYR A 99 -5.10 -31.07 -25.46
C TYR A 99 -6.21 -32.14 -25.45
N TYR A 100 -7.43 -31.75 -25.84
CA TYR A 100 -8.57 -32.66 -25.94
C TYR A 100 -8.86 -33.07 -27.39
N LYS A 101 -7.83 -33.50 -28.13
CA LYS A 101 -7.95 -33.90 -29.54
C LYS A 101 -9.06 -34.93 -29.79
N GLY A 102 -9.24 -35.89 -28.87
CA GLY A 102 -10.29 -36.91 -28.98
C GLY A 102 -11.71 -36.37 -28.86
N PHE A 103 -11.90 -35.14 -28.37
CA PHE A 103 -13.21 -34.57 -28.07
C PHE A 103 -13.70 -33.53 -29.09
N LEU A 104 -12.89 -33.23 -30.12
CA LEU A 104 -13.17 -32.13 -31.06
C LEU A 104 -14.50 -32.28 -31.82
N ASN A 105 -14.94 -33.53 -32.07
CA ASN A 105 -16.14 -33.84 -32.86
C ASN A 105 -17.39 -34.20 -32.02
N GLN A 106 -17.30 -34.12 -30.69
CA GLN A 106 -18.41 -34.46 -29.79
C GLN A 106 -18.90 -33.26 -28.98
N GLU A 107 -20.05 -33.43 -28.34
CA GLU A 107 -20.55 -32.44 -27.38
C GLU A 107 -19.68 -32.47 -26.12
N VAL A 108 -19.26 -31.30 -25.65
CA VAL A 108 -18.44 -31.15 -24.45
C VAL A 108 -18.96 -29.97 -23.64
N ALA A 109 -19.09 -30.17 -22.34
CA ALA A 109 -19.43 -29.14 -21.38
C ALA A 109 -18.16 -28.63 -20.68
N PHE A 110 -17.98 -27.31 -20.62
CA PHE A 110 -16.90 -26.67 -19.89
C PHE A 110 -17.44 -25.97 -18.63
N HIS A 111 -16.70 -26.14 -17.54
CA HIS A 111 -16.93 -25.49 -16.24
C HIS A 111 -15.68 -24.70 -15.88
N LEU A 112 -15.75 -23.38 -15.96
CA LEU A 112 -14.60 -22.51 -15.76
C LEU A 112 -14.58 -22.01 -14.32
N ILE A 113 -13.46 -22.15 -13.61
CA ILE A 113 -13.29 -21.68 -12.23
C ILE A 113 -12.05 -20.81 -12.16
N GLY A 114 -12.22 -19.52 -11.84
CA GLY A 114 -11.15 -18.54 -11.81
C GLY A 114 -10.95 -17.94 -10.42
N HIS A 115 -9.73 -17.95 -9.92
CA HIS A 115 -9.33 -17.23 -8.71
C HIS A 115 -8.88 -15.81 -9.04
N SER A 116 -9.39 -14.80 -8.33
CA SER A 116 -8.91 -13.41 -8.47
C SER A 116 -8.85 -13.02 -9.96
N HIS A 117 -7.72 -12.51 -10.45
CA HIS A 117 -7.50 -12.19 -11.86
C HIS A 117 -7.56 -13.38 -12.84
N GLY A 118 -7.48 -14.63 -12.35
CA GLY A 118 -7.77 -15.82 -13.15
C GLY A 118 -9.21 -15.84 -13.68
N GLY A 119 -10.15 -15.18 -13.00
CA GLY A 119 -11.49 -14.94 -13.53
C GLY A 119 -11.50 -13.99 -14.74
N ASN A 120 -10.62 -13.00 -14.78
CA ASN A 120 -10.46 -12.15 -15.96
C ASN A 120 -9.81 -12.91 -17.13
N VAL A 121 -8.87 -13.83 -16.85
CA VAL A 121 -8.31 -14.75 -17.87
C VAL A 121 -9.40 -15.64 -18.45
N ILE A 122 -10.37 -16.09 -17.63
CA ILE A 122 -11.55 -16.81 -18.12
C ILE A 122 -12.39 -15.94 -19.06
N ASN A 123 -12.59 -14.66 -18.75
CA ASN A 123 -13.34 -13.76 -19.64
C ASN A 123 -12.63 -13.64 -21.00
N GLU A 124 -11.30 -13.50 -21.01
CA GLU A 124 -10.50 -13.47 -22.23
C GLU A 124 -10.53 -14.80 -23.00
N LEU A 125 -10.52 -15.94 -22.29
CA LEU A 125 -10.77 -17.25 -22.89
C LEU A 125 -12.13 -17.27 -23.60
N THR A 126 -13.19 -16.74 -22.99
CA THR A 126 -14.52 -16.73 -23.64
C THR A 126 -14.53 -15.90 -24.93
N ALA A 127 -13.75 -14.82 -24.99
CA ALA A 127 -13.59 -14.02 -26.21
C ALA A 127 -12.94 -14.82 -27.33
N GLN A 128 -11.86 -15.56 -27.03
CA GLN A 128 -11.21 -16.43 -28.03
C GLN A 128 -12.08 -17.64 -28.40
N ALA A 129 -12.78 -18.24 -27.43
CA ALA A 129 -13.70 -19.34 -27.67
C ALA A 129 -14.85 -18.94 -28.61
N ALA A 130 -15.32 -17.69 -28.56
CA ALA A 130 -16.34 -17.21 -29.48
C ALA A 130 -15.94 -17.28 -30.96
N VAL A 131 -14.65 -17.41 -31.26
CA VAL A 131 -14.10 -17.48 -32.62
C VAL A 131 -13.55 -18.87 -32.94
N ALA A 132 -12.81 -19.48 -32.02
CA ALA A 132 -11.98 -20.65 -32.30
C ALA A 132 -12.56 -21.99 -31.81
N TRP A 133 -13.60 -21.99 -30.97
CA TRP A 133 -14.08 -23.24 -30.37
C TRP A 133 -14.87 -24.12 -31.33
N PRO A 134 -14.77 -25.46 -31.19
CA PRO A 134 -15.66 -26.39 -31.87
C PRO A 134 -17.13 -26.06 -31.58
N GLN A 135 -17.99 -26.12 -32.61
CA GLN A 135 -19.39 -25.67 -32.51
C GLN A 135 -20.20 -26.36 -31.40
N ARG A 136 -19.88 -27.63 -31.12
CA ARG A 136 -20.57 -28.48 -30.14
C ARG A 136 -20.04 -28.32 -28.71
N TRP A 137 -18.98 -27.55 -28.51
CA TRP A 137 -18.44 -27.26 -27.19
C TRP A 137 -19.16 -26.05 -26.60
N LYS A 138 -19.56 -26.13 -25.33
CA LYS A 138 -20.28 -25.05 -24.64
C LYS A 138 -19.82 -24.86 -23.20
N ILE A 139 -19.79 -23.61 -22.74
CA ILE A 139 -19.59 -23.28 -21.31
C ILE A 139 -20.92 -23.42 -20.58
N ARG A 140 -20.97 -24.28 -19.58
CA ARG A 140 -22.16 -24.50 -18.74
C ARG A 140 -22.08 -23.82 -17.38
N SER A 141 -20.88 -23.54 -16.89
CA SER A 141 -20.75 -22.69 -15.71
C SER A 141 -19.48 -21.86 -15.75
N ILE A 142 -19.57 -20.66 -15.18
CA ILE A 142 -18.42 -19.83 -14.84
C ILE A 142 -18.50 -19.52 -13.36
N THR A 143 -17.44 -19.84 -12.62
CA THR A 143 -17.32 -19.57 -11.18
C THR A 143 -16.18 -18.58 -10.95
N TYR A 144 -16.52 -17.42 -10.43
CA TYR A 144 -15.57 -16.39 -10.04
C TYR A 144 -15.35 -16.45 -8.53
N LEU A 145 -14.10 -16.63 -8.12
CA LEU A 145 -13.68 -16.69 -6.72
C LEU A 145 -12.83 -15.45 -6.40
N SER A 146 -13.44 -14.43 -5.81
CA SER A 146 -12.79 -13.13 -5.54
C SER A 146 -12.27 -12.38 -6.79
N THR A 147 -12.94 -12.50 -7.94
CA THR A 147 -12.54 -11.80 -9.18
C THR A 147 -12.91 -10.32 -9.15
N PRO A 148 -11.98 -9.40 -9.44
CA PRO A 148 -12.30 -7.99 -9.71
C PRO A 148 -12.92 -7.85 -11.11
N PHE A 149 -14.11 -7.25 -11.20
CA PHE A 149 -14.78 -7.00 -12.48
C PHE A 149 -14.57 -5.57 -12.97
N PHE A 150 -13.66 -5.43 -13.94
CA PHE A 150 -13.34 -4.17 -14.61
C PHE A 150 -14.53 -3.59 -15.39
N THR A 151 -14.67 -2.26 -15.36
CA THR A 151 -15.74 -1.57 -16.09
C THR A 151 -15.51 -1.51 -17.59
N LYS A 152 -14.25 -1.47 -18.06
CA LYS A 152 -13.92 -1.33 -19.49
C LYS A 152 -13.17 -2.52 -20.08
N GLN A 153 -12.45 -3.28 -19.24
CA GLN A 153 -11.57 -4.35 -19.69
C GLN A 153 -12.10 -5.74 -19.37
N HIS A 154 -11.58 -6.74 -20.08
CA HIS A 154 -11.77 -8.15 -19.73
C HIS A 154 -13.25 -8.54 -19.55
N HIS A 155 -14.10 -8.03 -20.45
CA HIS A 155 -15.52 -8.37 -20.47
C HIS A 155 -15.71 -9.78 -21.00
N VAL A 156 -16.65 -10.49 -20.40
CA VAL A 156 -17.06 -11.81 -20.88
C VAL A 156 -17.68 -11.72 -22.27
N ASN A 157 -17.38 -12.70 -23.13
CA ASN A 157 -18.08 -12.92 -24.38
C ASN A 157 -19.05 -14.10 -24.23
N THR A 158 -20.34 -13.85 -24.41
CA THR A 158 -21.37 -14.84 -24.11
C THR A 158 -21.68 -15.81 -25.25
N LYS A 159 -21.05 -15.69 -26.43
CA LYS A 159 -21.38 -16.53 -27.62
C LYS A 159 -21.11 -18.01 -27.41
N ALA A 160 -20.09 -18.34 -26.64
CA ALA A 160 -19.68 -19.72 -26.34
C ALA A 160 -20.45 -20.36 -25.17
N LEU A 161 -21.30 -19.59 -24.48
CA LEU A 161 -22.06 -20.07 -23.34
C LEU A 161 -23.25 -20.91 -23.80
N HIS A 162 -23.50 -22.00 -23.08
CA HIS A 162 -24.75 -22.74 -23.18
C HIS A 162 -25.92 -21.85 -22.72
N LYS A 163 -27.11 -21.99 -23.32
CA LYS A 163 -28.30 -21.20 -22.96
C LYS A 163 -28.66 -21.29 -21.46
N GLU A 164 -28.33 -22.42 -20.84
CA GLU A 164 -28.57 -22.66 -19.41
C GLU A 164 -27.38 -22.33 -18.50
N CYS A 165 -26.32 -21.69 -19.02
CA CYS A 165 -25.10 -21.44 -18.28
C CYS A 165 -25.37 -20.70 -16.94
N LYS A 166 -24.80 -21.21 -15.86
CA LYS A 166 -24.81 -20.55 -14.54
C LYS A 166 -23.56 -19.72 -14.32
N ILE A 167 -23.76 -18.46 -13.91
CA ILE A 167 -22.68 -17.56 -13.54
C ILE A 167 -22.65 -17.48 -12.02
N ILE A 168 -21.62 -18.01 -11.38
CA ILE A 168 -21.51 -18.10 -9.93
C ILE A 168 -20.47 -17.09 -9.48
N ASN A 169 -20.86 -16.12 -8.66
CA ASN A 169 -19.97 -15.09 -8.16
C ASN A 169 -19.81 -15.26 -6.65
N VAL A 170 -18.61 -15.60 -6.20
CA VAL A 170 -18.28 -15.75 -4.78
C VAL A 170 -17.48 -14.54 -4.34
N TYR A 171 -17.98 -13.84 -3.32
CA TYR A 171 -17.36 -12.61 -2.84
C TYR A 171 -17.36 -12.53 -1.31
N ASN A 172 -16.37 -11.78 -0.82
CA ASN A 172 -16.27 -11.33 0.55
C ASN A 172 -16.39 -9.81 0.55
N LYS A 173 -17.31 -9.25 1.35
CA LYS A 173 -17.47 -7.80 1.48
C LYS A 173 -16.15 -7.10 1.84
N TYR A 174 -15.31 -7.76 2.65
CA TYR A 174 -14.04 -7.23 3.16
C TYR A 174 -12.86 -7.36 2.19
N ASP A 175 -13.05 -7.94 1.01
CA ASP A 175 -12.01 -8.02 -0.02
C ASP A 175 -11.81 -6.65 -0.69
N LEU A 176 -10.77 -5.94 -0.25
CA LEU A 176 -10.40 -4.63 -0.80
C LEU A 176 -9.85 -4.73 -2.23
N THR A 177 -9.37 -5.91 -2.66
CA THR A 177 -8.77 -6.08 -3.98
C THR A 177 -9.81 -6.05 -5.10
N GLN A 178 -11.02 -6.58 -4.86
CA GLN A 178 -12.12 -6.59 -5.82
C GLN A 178 -12.77 -5.22 -6.06
N ARG A 179 -12.55 -4.28 -5.13
CA ARG A 179 -13.33 -3.03 -5.03
C ARG A 179 -12.53 -1.77 -5.32
N VAL A 180 -11.22 -1.79 -5.05
CA VAL A 180 -10.36 -0.58 -5.01
C VAL A 180 -8.98 -0.88 -5.58
N VAL A 181 -8.26 -1.88 -5.03
CA VAL A 181 -6.83 -2.04 -5.38
C VAL A 181 -6.63 -2.45 -6.84
N ALA A 182 -7.49 -3.31 -7.38
CA ALA A 182 -7.37 -3.79 -8.75
C ALA A 182 -7.68 -2.72 -9.81
N ASP A 183 -8.23 -1.57 -9.41
CA ASP A 183 -8.52 -0.45 -10.30
C ASP A 183 -7.25 0.07 -11.00
N PHE A 184 -6.10 -0.08 -10.32
CA PHE A 184 -4.80 0.36 -10.80
C PHE A 184 -4.00 -0.82 -11.34
N SER A 185 -3.83 -0.87 -12.66
CA SER A 185 -2.74 -1.64 -13.25
C SER A 185 -1.44 -0.86 -13.04
N LEU A 186 -0.62 -1.31 -12.08
CA LEU A 186 0.64 -0.68 -11.72
C LEU A 186 1.80 -1.33 -12.47
N LEU A 187 2.74 -0.52 -12.92
CA LEU A 187 4.04 -1.03 -13.32
C LEU A 187 4.75 -1.61 -12.09
N PRO A 188 5.61 -2.63 -12.24
CA PRO A 188 6.36 -3.19 -11.13
C PRO A 188 7.09 -2.08 -10.34
N PHE A 189 7.05 -2.10 -9.02
CA PHE A 189 7.66 -1.00 -8.24
C PHE A 189 8.50 -1.50 -7.07
N HIS A 190 8.20 -2.70 -6.59
CA HIS A 190 8.91 -3.31 -5.47
C HIS A 190 10.38 -3.59 -5.71
N ASP A 191 10.73 -4.09 -6.91
CA ASP A 191 12.13 -4.32 -7.27
C ASP A 191 12.93 -3.02 -7.21
N ALA A 192 12.28 -1.89 -7.54
CA ALA A 192 12.91 -0.59 -7.39
C ALA A 192 13.08 -0.23 -5.91
N PHE A 193 12.09 -0.47 -5.05
CA PHE A 193 12.23 -0.26 -3.60
C PHE A 193 13.36 -1.09 -2.97
N LYS A 194 13.45 -2.38 -3.29
CA LYS A 194 14.53 -3.27 -2.83
C LYS A 194 15.90 -2.80 -3.29
N ARG A 195 16.02 -2.39 -4.56
CA ARG A 195 17.28 -1.88 -5.13
C ARG A 195 17.67 -0.50 -4.60
N SER A 196 16.72 0.26 -4.07
CA SER A 196 16.93 1.63 -3.59
C SER A 196 17.24 1.73 -2.09
N GLU A 197 17.48 0.61 -1.41
CA GLU A 197 17.70 0.56 0.06
C GLU A 197 16.60 1.32 0.85
N PHE A 198 15.35 1.22 0.41
CA PHE A 198 14.27 2.03 0.99
C PHE A 198 14.04 1.71 2.48
N ASP A 199 14.31 0.48 2.91
CA ASP A 199 14.26 0.08 4.31
C ASP A 199 15.24 0.87 5.17
N ASP A 200 16.44 1.16 4.65
CA ASP A 200 17.43 1.98 5.34
C ASP A 200 16.95 3.42 5.48
N PHE A 201 16.34 3.98 4.42
CA PHE A 201 15.72 5.30 4.49
C PHE A 201 14.62 5.35 5.56
N GLY A 202 13.72 4.36 5.57
CA GLY A 202 12.68 4.22 6.59
C GLY A 202 13.24 4.09 8.02
N ALA A 203 14.35 3.38 8.19
CA ALA A 203 15.05 3.26 9.47
C ALA A 203 15.66 4.60 9.93
N GLN A 204 16.24 5.39 9.03
CA GLN A 204 16.76 6.71 9.38
C GLN A 204 15.65 7.71 9.72
N LEU A 205 14.52 7.69 9.00
CA LEU A 205 13.36 8.52 9.34
C LEU A 205 12.86 8.26 10.76
N LYS A 206 12.78 7.00 11.19
CA LYS A 206 12.34 6.62 12.56
C LYS A 206 13.27 7.13 13.68
N LYS A 207 14.51 7.49 13.35
CA LYS A 207 15.48 8.07 14.31
C LYS A 207 15.26 9.56 14.54
N ILE A 208 14.54 10.25 13.67
CA ILE A 208 14.21 11.67 13.84
C ILE A 208 13.20 11.78 14.98
N LYS A 209 13.68 12.15 16.17
CA LYS A 209 12.86 12.34 17.37
C LYS A 209 13.28 13.62 18.07
N PHE A 210 12.30 14.45 18.40
CA PHE A 210 12.50 15.63 19.24
C PHE A 210 11.98 15.37 20.64
N ASP A 211 12.84 15.45 21.65
CA ASP A 211 12.45 15.26 23.04
C ASP A 211 11.77 16.53 23.59
N THR A 212 10.44 16.53 23.54
CA THR A 212 9.63 17.65 24.03
C THR A 212 9.72 17.84 25.55
N ARG A 213 10.08 16.82 26.33
CA ARG A 213 10.27 16.96 27.78
C ARG A 213 11.55 17.73 28.08
N VAL A 214 12.64 17.40 27.40
CA VAL A 214 13.91 18.14 27.51
C VAL A 214 13.73 19.60 27.11
N PHE A 215 12.94 19.87 26.07
CA PHE A 215 12.57 21.25 25.70
C PHE A 215 11.78 21.96 26.80
N GLU A 216 10.71 21.34 27.30
CA GLU A 216 9.86 21.91 28.36
C GLU A 216 10.67 22.19 29.63
N ASP A 217 11.52 21.25 30.07
CA ASP A 217 12.35 21.36 31.26
C ASP A 217 13.38 22.48 31.16
N ALA A 218 14.05 22.60 30.01
CA ALA A 218 15.05 23.64 29.77
C ALA A 218 14.40 25.03 29.74
N VAL A 219 13.30 25.21 28.99
CA VAL A 219 12.58 26.49 28.93
C VAL A 219 12.07 26.90 30.30
N LYS A 220 11.46 25.98 31.07
CA LYS A 220 10.93 26.25 32.42
C LYS A 220 12.02 26.48 33.47
N SER A 221 13.26 26.08 33.21
CA SER A 221 14.41 26.34 34.08
C SER A 221 14.97 27.76 33.96
N THR A 222 14.52 28.54 32.98
CA THR A 222 15.02 29.89 32.71
C THR A 222 14.84 30.82 33.91
N ARG A 223 15.89 31.51 34.31
CA ARG A 223 15.88 32.55 35.36
C ARG A 223 16.73 33.75 34.91
N LEU A 224 16.44 34.92 35.47
CA LEU A 224 17.31 36.08 35.31
C LEU A 224 18.59 35.83 36.10
N LYS A 225 19.74 35.89 35.43
CA LYS A 225 21.07 35.70 36.03
C LYS A 225 22.04 36.71 35.42
N ASP A 226 23.00 37.15 36.22
CA ASP A 226 24.12 37.91 35.69
C ASP A 226 25.00 37.01 34.82
N ALA A 227 25.25 37.44 33.59
CA ALA A 227 26.06 36.73 32.62
C ALA A 227 27.52 37.21 32.62
N ASP A 228 27.84 38.29 33.34
CA ASP A 228 29.20 38.79 33.51
C ASP A 228 29.72 38.49 34.93
N PRO A 229 30.84 37.77 35.09
CA PRO A 229 31.48 37.59 36.39
C PRO A 229 32.26 38.84 36.89
N SER A 230 32.30 39.94 36.14
CA SER A 230 32.94 41.20 36.51
C SER A 230 32.07 42.10 37.42
N LEU A 231 32.53 43.31 37.75
CA LEU A 231 31.75 44.31 38.53
C LEU A 231 30.61 44.95 37.72
N TRP A 232 30.44 44.59 36.44
CA TRP A 232 29.39 45.10 35.56
C TRP A 232 28.22 44.12 35.53
N ILE A 233 26.98 44.64 35.55
CA ILE A 233 25.76 43.83 35.57
C ILE A 233 25.30 43.55 34.12
N ASP A 234 25.35 42.29 33.67
CA ASP A 234 24.80 41.83 32.37
C ASP A 234 23.69 40.80 32.60
N LEU A 235 22.50 41.27 33.00
CA LEU A 235 21.38 40.40 33.29
C LEU A 235 20.82 39.75 32.02
N LYS A 236 20.87 38.41 31.97
CA LYS A 236 20.29 37.60 30.90
C LYS A 236 19.35 36.54 31.46
N LEU A 237 18.35 36.18 30.64
CA LEU A 237 17.50 35.02 30.89
C LEU A 237 18.28 33.75 30.53
N LEU A 238 18.84 33.09 31.53
CA LEU A 238 19.65 31.88 31.36
C LEU A 238 18.90 30.64 31.83
N MET A 239 18.94 29.58 31.02
CA MET A 239 18.50 28.25 31.42
C MET A 239 19.46 27.66 32.47
N ASP A 240 18.99 26.65 33.20
CA ASP A 240 19.88 25.80 33.99
C ASP A 240 20.96 25.16 33.08
N PRO A 241 22.26 25.16 33.45
CA PRO A 241 23.32 24.66 32.57
C PRO A 241 23.17 23.20 32.15
N ALA A 242 22.71 22.32 33.05
CA ALA A 242 22.55 20.91 32.73
C ALA A 242 21.36 20.70 31.79
N LYS A 243 20.24 21.37 32.07
CA LYS A 243 19.02 21.28 31.23
C LYS A 243 19.22 21.95 29.86
N GLY A 244 19.88 23.11 29.82
CA GLY A 244 20.25 23.80 28.59
C GLY A 244 21.17 22.95 27.73
N LYS A 245 22.22 22.35 28.31
CA LYS A 245 23.08 21.40 27.60
C LYS A 245 22.29 20.22 27.01
N ALA A 246 21.39 19.62 27.78
CA ALA A 246 20.56 18.51 27.32
C ALA A 246 19.67 18.91 26.13
N LEU A 247 19.07 20.11 26.15
CA LEU A 247 18.29 20.64 25.02
C LEU A 247 19.14 20.81 23.76
N TYR A 248 20.31 21.44 23.89
CA TYR A 248 21.23 21.61 22.75
C TYR A 248 21.72 20.27 22.20
N ASP A 249 22.03 19.30 23.07
CA ASP A 249 22.38 17.93 22.66
C ASP A 249 21.24 17.27 21.88
N SER A 250 20.00 17.39 22.37
CA SER A 250 18.80 16.85 21.71
C SER A 250 18.56 17.48 20.33
N CYS A 251 18.68 18.81 20.20
CA CYS A 251 18.56 19.52 18.93
C CYS A 251 19.66 19.11 17.94
N ILE A 252 20.92 19.05 18.36
CA ILE A 252 22.04 18.61 17.51
C ILE A 252 21.80 17.20 16.98
N ASN A 253 21.40 16.27 17.84
CA ASN A 253 21.11 14.89 17.45
C ASN A 253 19.93 14.81 16.46
N THR A 254 18.88 15.61 16.68
CA THR A 254 17.73 15.69 15.78
C THR A 254 18.14 16.23 14.41
N LEU A 255 18.86 17.35 14.35
CA LEU A 255 19.33 17.96 13.10
C LEU A 255 20.26 17.03 12.31
N ASN A 256 21.17 16.33 13.00
CA ASN A 256 22.01 15.32 12.37
C ASN A 256 21.19 14.16 11.79
N SER A 257 20.19 13.67 12.54
CA SER A 257 19.30 12.61 12.06
C SER A 257 18.50 13.04 10.82
N VAL A 258 18.02 14.28 10.79
CA VAL A 258 17.37 14.87 9.59
C VAL A 258 18.34 14.90 8.42
N LYS A 259 19.58 15.37 8.62
CA LYS A 259 20.59 15.42 7.55
C LYS A 259 20.90 14.02 7.00
N THR A 260 21.05 13.02 7.86
CA THR A 260 21.24 11.62 7.46
C THR A 260 20.05 11.08 6.66
N ALA A 261 18.81 11.40 7.08
CA ALA A 261 17.62 11.00 6.34
C ALA A 261 17.52 11.67 4.96
N LEU A 262 17.89 12.96 4.85
CA LEU A 262 17.95 13.67 3.56
C LEU A 262 18.99 13.05 2.62
N ALA A 263 20.16 12.68 3.14
CA ALA A 263 21.18 11.98 2.35
C ALA A 263 20.66 10.64 1.80
N LYS A 264 20.04 9.82 2.66
CA LYS A 264 19.41 8.56 2.24
C LYS A 264 18.26 8.76 1.26
N ALA A 265 17.46 9.82 1.43
CA ALA A 265 16.42 10.17 0.46
C ALA A 265 17.00 10.45 -0.94
N ARG A 266 18.17 11.08 -1.03
CA ARG A 266 18.84 11.30 -2.34
C ARG A 266 19.31 9.99 -2.95
N GLU A 267 19.86 9.08 -2.16
CA GLU A 267 20.25 7.76 -2.66
C GLU A 267 19.05 7.02 -3.25
N VAL A 268 17.89 7.05 -2.57
CA VAL A 268 16.63 6.52 -3.10
C VAL A 268 16.23 7.22 -4.40
N ILE A 269 16.24 8.55 -4.45
CA ILE A 269 15.88 9.31 -5.66
C ILE A 269 16.79 8.94 -6.84
N CYS A 270 18.10 8.86 -6.63
CA CYS A 270 19.06 8.46 -7.65
C CYS A 270 18.80 7.02 -8.12
N ALA A 271 18.55 6.10 -7.19
CA ALA A 271 18.26 4.71 -7.52
C ALA A 271 16.96 4.56 -8.34
N LEU A 272 15.91 5.29 -7.98
CA LEU A 272 14.64 5.32 -8.73
C LEU A 272 14.77 6.01 -10.09
N ASN A 273 15.68 6.99 -10.22
CA ASN A 273 15.92 7.68 -11.47
C ASN A 273 16.83 6.88 -12.43
N ASN A 274 17.65 5.97 -11.93
CA ASN A 274 18.47 5.11 -12.79
C ASN A 274 17.61 4.22 -13.69
N VAL A 275 18.14 3.88 -14.87
CA VAL A 275 17.49 2.90 -15.75
C VAL A 275 17.58 1.53 -15.09
N ILE A 276 16.43 0.93 -14.82
CA ILE A 276 16.32 -0.41 -14.26
C ILE A 276 15.93 -1.36 -15.39
N THR A 277 16.71 -2.43 -15.57
CA THR A 277 16.32 -3.56 -16.43
C THR A 277 15.40 -4.48 -15.64
N PHE A 278 14.22 -4.70 -16.20
CA PHE A 278 13.19 -5.58 -15.68
C PHE A 278 13.12 -6.86 -16.54
N ASP A 279 12.94 -8.00 -15.86
CA ASP A 279 12.71 -9.27 -16.52
C ASP A 279 11.28 -9.32 -17.04
N VAL A 280 11.10 -9.04 -18.33
CA VAL A 280 9.80 -9.11 -19.00
C VAL A 280 9.59 -10.53 -19.52
N PRO A 281 8.46 -11.21 -19.20
CA PRO A 281 8.12 -12.51 -19.78
C PRO A 281 8.19 -12.45 -21.31
N VAL A 282 8.59 -13.56 -21.97
CA VAL A 282 8.69 -13.61 -23.45
C VAL A 282 7.36 -13.23 -24.10
N GLU A 283 6.26 -13.62 -23.46
CA GLU A 283 4.89 -13.35 -23.86
C GLU A 283 4.52 -11.86 -23.84
N MET A 284 5.26 -11.02 -23.10
CA MET A 284 5.05 -9.56 -22.99
C MET A 284 6.05 -8.73 -23.80
N THR A 285 6.87 -9.38 -24.62
CA THR A 285 7.91 -8.70 -25.39
C THR A 285 7.28 -7.74 -26.40
N GLY A 286 7.37 -6.43 -26.14
CA GLY A 286 6.81 -5.37 -27.00
C GLY A 286 5.82 -4.43 -26.29
N ASP A 287 5.13 -4.91 -25.25
CA ASP A 287 4.09 -4.15 -24.55
C ASP A 287 4.62 -3.44 -23.28
N ALA A 288 5.64 -4.01 -22.63
CA ALA A 288 6.26 -3.44 -21.44
C ALA A 288 7.74 -3.10 -21.70
N PRO A 289 8.20 -1.88 -21.37
CA PRO A 289 9.59 -1.50 -21.57
C PRO A 289 10.50 -2.31 -20.64
N LYS A 290 11.40 -3.11 -21.23
CA LYS A 290 12.42 -3.89 -20.52
C LYS A 290 13.37 -3.01 -19.71
N ASN A 291 13.65 -1.81 -20.22
CA ASN A 291 14.46 -0.80 -19.54
C ASN A 291 13.57 0.40 -19.25
N ARG A 292 13.42 0.77 -17.99
CA ARG A 292 12.68 1.99 -17.62
C ARG A 292 13.29 2.67 -16.40
N GLN A 293 13.09 3.97 -16.32
CA GLN A 293 13.29 4.74 -15.10
C GLN A 293 11.97 4.74 -14.32
N ILE A 294 12.04 4.65 -13.00
CA ILE A 294 10.84 4.73 -12.16
C ILE A 294 10.38 6.18 -12.06
N ILE A 295 11.31 7.10 -11.89
CA ILE A 295 11.05 8.53 -11.94
C ILE A 295 11.87 9.18 -13.06
N SER A 296 11.24 10.11 -13.79
CA SER A 296 11.91 10.90 -14.83
C SER A 296 13.03 11.78 -14.26
N ASN A 297 14.01 12.15 -15.10
CA ASN A 297 15.09 13.07 -14.73
C ASN A 297 14.58 14.42 -14.19
N ASP A 298 13.52 14.96 -14.81
CA ASP A 298 12.88 16.20 -14.34
C ASP A 298 12.34 16.06 -12.92
N LEU A 299 11.58 14.99 -12.64
CA LEU A 299 11.03 14.74 -11.30
C LEU A 299 12.14 14.51 -10.27
N ALA A 300 13.18 13.76 -10.62
CA ALA A 300 14.34 13.53 -9.77
C ALA A 300 15.07 14.84 -9.43
N ASN A 301 15.28 15.71 -10.42
CA ASN A 301 15.91 17.02 -10.24
C ASN A 301 15.08 17.93 -9.32
N ARG A 302 13.75 17.95 -9.49
CA ARG A 302 12.85 18.72 -8.62
C ARG A 302 12.84 18.20 -7.18
N LEU A 303 12.81 16.88 -6.99
CA LEU A 303 12.94 16.26 -5.66
C LEU A 303 14.26 16.64 -5.00
N GLN A 304 15.38 16.51 -5.72
CA GLN A 304 16.70 16.88 -5.21
C GLN A 304 16.79 18.37 -4.87
N ALA A 305 16.19 19.25 -5.69
CA ALA A 305 16.16 20.69 -5.44
C ALA A 305 15.43 21.02 -4.14
N GLU A 306 14.30 20.38 -3.85
CA GLU A 306 13.59 20.55 -2.58
C GLU A 306 14.40 20.04 -1.37
N LEU A 307 15.05 18.88 -1.48
CA LEU A 307 15.93 18.38 -0.42
C LEU A 307 17.14 19.31 -0.18
N ASN A 308 17.72 19.87 -1.23
CA ASN A 308 18.84 20.81 -1.15
C ASN A 308 18.45 22.08 -0.39
N LYS A 309 17.27 22.65 -0.64
CA LYS A 309 16.76 23.83 0.10
C LYS A 309 16.73 23.57 1.60
N VAL A 310 16.27 22.40 2.03
CA VAL A 310 16.27 22.03 3.45
C VAL A 310 17.68 21.84 3.96
N GLU A 311 18.52 21.04 3.30
CA GLU A 311 19.87 20.75 3.81
C GLU A 311 20.75 22.00 3.95
N THR A 312 20.72 22.91 2.96
CA THR A 312 21.49 24.15 3.01
C THR A 312 21.13 25.00 4.23
N SER A 313 19.86 24.95 4.69
CA SER A 313 19.40 25.66 5.89
C SER A 313 19.78 24.97 7.21
N LEU A 314 20.08 23.67 7.22
CA LEU A 314 20.40 22.94 8.46
C LEU A 314 21.83 23.21 8.95
N SER A 315 22.79 23.36 8.01
CA SER A 315 24.21 23.44 8.35
C SER A 315 24.59 24.65 9.20
N PRO A 316 24.08 25.87 8.94
CA PRO A 316 24.35 27.03 9.78
C PRO A 316 23.75 26.90 11.19
N ALA A 317 22.52 26.38 11.30
CA ALA A 317 21.91 26.12 12.59
C ALA A 317 22.73 25.10 13.41
N LEU A 318 23.14 23.99 12.81
CA LEU A 318 23.97 22.98 13.48
C LEU A 318 25.26 23.59 14.06
N LYS A 319 25.94 24.45 13.28
CA LYS A 319 27.14 25.17 13.74
C LYS A 319 26.83 26.10 14.92
N ALA A 320 25.72 26.84 14.88
CA ALA A 320 25.29 27.71 15.96
C ALA A 320 24.98 26.92 17.26
N PHE A 321 24.24 25.81 17.15
CA PHE A 321 23.98 24.92 18.28
C PHE A 321 25.27 24.34 18.87
N GLN A 322 26.22 23.90 18.03
CA GLN A 322 27.52 23.39 18.49
C GLN A 322 28.34 24.46 19.21
N ALA A 323 28.41 25.67 18.64
CA ALA A 323 29.13 26.80 19.25
C ALA A 323 28.52 27.18 20.60
N ARG A 324 27.19 27.24 20.72
CA ARG A 324 26.52 27.53 21.98
C ARG A 324 26.79 26.45 23.02
N LYS A 325 26.67 25.17 22.64
CA LYS A 325 26.98 24.05 23.53
C LYS A 325 28.41 24.15 24.08
N ALA A 326 29.38 24.51 23.24
CA ALA A 326 30.77 24.70 23.67
C ALA A 326 30.95 25.89 24.63
N SER A 327 30.10 26.93 24.53
CA SER A 327 30.17 28.09 25.43
C SER A 327 29.73 27.80 26.87
N GLY A 328 28.97 26.72 27.10
CA GLY A 328 28.43 26.36 28.43
C GLY A 328 27.35 27.30 28.97
N ARG A 329 26.98 28.35 28.22
CA ARG A 329 25.95 29.33 28.58
C ARG A 329 24.75 29.17 27.66
N TYR A 330 23.55 29.12 28.24
CA TYR A 330 22.31 28.81 27.51
C TYR A 330 21.26 29.92 27.71
N PRO A 331 21.44 31.09 27.07
CA PRO A 331 20.44 32.14 27.09
C PRO A 331 19.17 31.68 26.35
N LEU A 332 18.00 31.93 26.93
CA LEU A 332 16.71 31.54 26.38
C LEU A 332 16.51 32.08 24.96
N MET A 333 16.76 33.37 24.75
CA MET A 333 16.62 33.98 23.43
C MET A 333 17.69 33.47 22.46
N GLY A 334 18.90 33.17 22.95
CA GLY A 334 19.95 32.59 22.12
C GLY A 334 19.59 31.21 21.56
N PHE A 335 18.80 30.41 22.27
CA PHE A 335 18.26 29.15 21.71
C PHE A 335 17.39 29.40 20.48
N PHE A 336 16.50 30.39 20.55
CA PHE A 336 15.65 30.75 19.42
C PHE A 336 16.46 31.39 18.29
N ASP A 337 17.44 32.23 18.61
CA ASP A 337 18.36 32.78 17.61
C ASP A 337 19.10 31.67 16.87
N ASP A 338 19.69 30.72 17.61
CA ASP A 338 20.43 29.56 17.09
C ASP A 338 19.51 28.67 16.21
N LEU A 339 18.24 28.52 16.58
CA LEU A 339 17.20 27.78 15.83
C LEU A 339 16.77 28.46 14.54
N ASN A 340 16.88 29.79 14.46
CA ASN A 340 16.50 30.58 13.29
C ASN A 340 17.68 30.93 12.38
N VAL A 341 18.92 30.55 12.72
CA VAL A 341 20.07 30.76 11.83
C VAL A 341 19.77 30.08 10.50
N SER A 342 19.68 30.87 9.42
CA SER A 342 19.26 30.44 8.07
C SER A 342 17.85 29.82 7.96
N SER A 343 17.00 30.03 8.98
CA SER A 343 15.58 29.65 9.03
C SER A 343 15.25 28.20 8.63
N PRO A 344 15.94 27.17 9.16
CA PRO A 344 15.70 25.77 8.81
C PRO A 344 14.27 25.32 9.05
N LEU A 345 13.64 25.78 10.13
CA LEU A 345 12.24 25.47 10.41
C LEU A 345 11.29 25.96 9.31
N ARG A 346 11.56 27.10 8.70
CA ARG A 346 10.76 27.61 7.57
C ARG A 346 10.98 26.77 6.31
N ALA A 347 12.21 26.34 6.04
CA ALA A 347 12.49 25.46 4.91
C ALA A 347 11.74 24.12 5.04
N ILE A 348 11.77 23.52 6.23
CA ILE A 348 11.02 22.28 6.53
C ILE A 348 9.51 22.53 6.44
N SER A 349 9.02 23.63 7.02
CA SER A 349 7.58 23.97 7.00
C SER A 349 7.08 24.13 5.57
N LYS A 350 7.82 24.83 4.70
CA LYS A 350 7.48 24.99 3.28
C LYS A 350 7.46 23.66 2.55
N LEU A 351 8.46 22.80 2.76
CA LEU A 351 8.51 21.49 2.11
C LEU A 351 7.28 20.65 2.47
N LEU A 352 6.93 20.62 3.75
CA LEU A 352 5.82 19.82 4.27
C LEU A 352 4.45 20.48 4.06
N GLN A 353 4.39 21.77 3.73
CA GLN A 353 3.14 22.49 3.61
C GLN A 353 2.16 21.77 2.69
N ILE A 354 0.91 21.66 3.13
CA ILE A 354 -0.17 21.03 2.38
C ILE A 354 -1.44 21.86 2.51
N ASN A 355 -2.15 22.05 1.41
CA ASN A 355 -3.48 22.65 1.42
C ASN A 355 -4.51 21.55 1.76
N PRO A 356 -5.27 21.66 2.85
CA PRO A 356 -6.18 20.59 3.28
C PRO A 356 -7.37 20.35 2.34
N LYS A 357 -7.71 21.31 1.48
CA LYS A 357 -8.80 21.16 0.50
C LYS A 357 -8.35 20.47 -0.78
N THR A 358 -7.19 20.88 -1.30
CA THR A 358 -6.68 20.35 -2.59
C THR A 358 -5.69 19.20 -2.39
N LEU A 359 -5.16 19.00 -1.19
CA LEU A 359 -4.08 18.06 -0.86
C LEU A 359 -2.79 18.28 -1.66
N SER A 360 -2.63 19.48 -2.21
CA SER A 360 -1.43 19.91 -2.94
C SER A 360 -0.46 20.65 -2.00
N GLY A 361 0.82 20.52 -2.28
CA GLY A 361 1.92 20.97 -1.44
C GLY A 361 3.26 20.51 -2.02
N PRO A 362 4.40 21.15 -1.71
CA PRO A 362 5.66 20.90 -2.43
C PRO A 362 6.10 19.44 -2.42
N LEU A 363 6.16 18.79 -1.24
CA LEU A 363 6.49 17.38 -1.15
C LEU A 363 5.38 16.49 -1.76
N TRP A 364 4.13 16.80 -1.45
CA TRP A 364 2.98 15.95 -1.80
C TRP A 364 2.70 15.94 -3.31
N ASP A 365 2.90 17.04 -4.00
CA ASP A 365 2.78 17.12 -5.46
C ASP A 365 3.90 16.33 -6.16
N LEU A 366 5.10 16.28 -5.58
CA LEU A 366 6.19 15.45 -6.11
C LEU A 366 5.90 13.97 -5.87
N LEU A 367 5.45 13.58 -4.67
CA LEU A 367 5.05 12.21 -4.37
C LEU A 367 3.88 11.74 -5.24
N ALA A 368 2.89 12.61 -5.48
CA ALA A 368 1.80 12.34 -6.41
C ALA A 368 2.31 12.03 -7.82
N GLN A 369 3.28 12.81 -8.31
CA GLN A 369 3.87 12.58 -9.63
C GLN A 369 4.67 11.28 -9.70
N VAL A 370 5.31 10.84 -8.60
CA VAL A 370 5.93 9.51 -8.55
C VAL A 370 4.88 8.43 -8.80
N LEU A 371 3.73 8.52 -8.12
CA LEU A 371 2.61 7.57 -8.27
C LEU A 371 2.00 7.64 -9.67
N GLU A 372 1.73 8.84 -10.19
CA GLU A 372 1.20 9.07 -11.54
C GLU A 372 2.09 8.39 -12.61
N GLN A 373 3.42 8.43 -12.46
CA GLN A 373 4.36 7.76 -13.39
C GLN A 373 4.35 6.23 -13.28
N GLN A 374 3.72 5.63 -12.25
CA GLN A 374 3.61 4.17 -12.11
C GLN A 374 2.26 3.61 -12.56
N ILE A 375 1.24 4.45 -12.72
CA ILE A 375 -0.09 4.01 -13.15
C ILE A 375 -0.02 3.72 -14.64
N HIS A 376 -0.02 2.44 -15.01
CA HIS A 376 -0.08 2.04 -16.43
C HIS A 376 -1.49 2.19 -16.97
N LYS A 377 -2.50 1.76 -16.22
CA LYS A 377 -3.91 1.87 -16.58
C LYS A 377 -4.78 1.98 -15.34
N PHE A 378 -5.84 2.78 -15.44
CA PHE A 378 -6.85 2.91 -14.41
C PHE A 378 -8.23 2.52 -14.97
N ASP A 379 -8.91 1.59 -14.30
CA ASP A 379 -10.23 1.09 -14.67
C ASP A 379 -10.92 0.50 -13.46
N ASN A 380 -11.97 1.17 -12.98
CA ASN A 380 -12.66 0.78 -11.77
C ASN A 380 -13.12 -0.68 -11.81
N THR A 381 -13.08 -1.31 -10.64
CA THR A 381 -13.51 -2.68 -10.45
C THR A 381 -14.73 -2.76 -9.54
N THR A 382 -15.46 -3.86 -9.65
CA THR A 382 -16.60 -4.17 -8.77
C THR A 382 -16.52 -5.63 -8.33
N SER A 383 -17.20 -5.95 -7.23
CA SER A 383 -17.31 -7.32 -6.71
C SER A 383 -18.38 -8.16 -7.40
N SER A 384 -19.11 -7.62 -8.40
CA SER A 384 -20.19 -8.31 -9.08
C SER A 384 -20.09 -8.19 -10.60
N PRO A 385 -20.27 -9.29 -11.37
CA PRO A 385 -20.17 -9.24 -12.82
C PRO A 385 -21.39 -8.61 -13.51
N LYS A 386 -22.41 -8.17 -12.75
CA LYS A 386 -23.71 -7.72 -13.29
C LYS A 386 -23.59 -6.74 -14.46
N ALA A 387 -22.71 -5.74 -14.36
CA ALA A 387 -22.50 -4.77 -15.42
C ALA A 387 -22.03 -5.41 -16.74
N GLN A 388 -21.16 -6.43 -16.66
CA GLN A 388 -20.61 -7.12 -17.84
C GLN A 388 -21.65 -8.02 -18.54
N TYR A 389 -22.68 -8.46 -17.83
CA TYR A 389 -23.75 -9.31 -18.39
C TYR A 389 -25.05 -8.54 -18.67
N ALA A 390 -25.14 -7.25 -18.35
CA ALA A 390 -26.38 -6.48 -18.37
C ALA A 390 -27.13 -6.51 -19.72
N GLN A 391 -26.39 -6.58 -20.83
CA GLN A 391 -26.93 -6.63 -22.19
C GLN A 391 -27.01 -8.05 -22.77
N SER A 392 -27.01 -9.07 -21.90
CA SER A 392 -27.00 -10.49 -22.30
C SER A 392 -28.18 -11.25 -21.67
N PRO A 393 -28.60 -12.39 -22.26
CA PRO A 393 -29.65 -13.24 -21.67
C PRO A 393 -29.21 -13.89 -20.34
N PHE A 394 -27.95 -13.72 -19.93
CA PHE A 394 -27.40 -14.27 -18.71
C PHE A 394 -27.45 -13.30 -17.52
N ALA A 395 -27.94 -12.06 -17.70
CA ALA A 395 -28.05 -11.07 -16.61
C ALA A 395 -28.80 -11.63 -15.38
N ASN A 396 -29.88 -12.40 -15.61
CA ASN A 396 -30.69 -13.02 -14.56
C ASN A 396 -30.18 -14.40 -14.10
N ARG A 397 -29.01 -14.83 -14.58
CA ARG A 397 -28.41 -16.15 -14.26
C ARG A 397 -27.16 -16.03 -13.37
N ILE A 398 -26.90 -14.82 -12.87
CA ILE A 398 -25.86 -14.56 -11.89
C ILE A 398 -26.37 -14.99 -10.51
N VAL A 399 -25.66 -15.92 -9.89
CA VAL A 399 -25.89 -16.37 -8.52
C VAL A 399 -24.75 -15.83 -7.66
N ASP A 400 -25.07 -14.79 -6.89
CA ASP A 400 -24.16 -14.22 -5.91
C ASP A 400 -24.13 -15.11 -4.64
N VAL A 401 -22.93 -15.49 -4.21
CA VAL A 401 -22.66 -16.27 -3.00
C VAL A 401 -21.80 -15.42 -2.08
N ASP A 402 -22.46 -14.82 -1.09
CA ASP A 402 -21.82 -14.03 -0.04
C ASP A 402 -21.20 -14.96 1.01
N ILE A 403 -19.88 -14.89 1.18
CA ILE A 403 -19.14 -15.63 2.20
C ILE A 403 -18.54 -14.73 3.28
N THR A 404 -19.01 -13.49 3.38
CA THR A 404 -18.48 -12.49 4.34
C THR A 404 -18.48 -13.00 5.78
N LYS A 405 -19.43 -13.85 6.16
CA LYS A 405 -19.51 -14.44 7.51
C LYS A 405 -18.39 -15.44 7.82
N GLU A 406 -17.76 -15.99 6.80
CA GLU A 406 -16.61 -16.91 6.93
C GLU A 406 -15.31 -16.14 7.15
N ASP A 407 -15.29 -14.82 6.91
CA ASP A 407 -14.19 -13.96 7.28
C ASP A 407 -14.20 -13.72 8.79
N ALA A 408 -13.10 -14.07 9.45
CA ALA A 408 -12.94 -13.88 10.89
C ALA A 408 -13.08 -12.41 11.34
N TYR A 409 -12.98 -11.42 10.43
CA TYR A 409 -13.25 -10.03 10.76
C TYR A 409 -14.74 -9.75 11.02
N ALA A 410 -15.66 -10.54 10.46
CA ALA A 410 -17.10 -10.36 10.64
C ALA A 410 -17.55 -10.43 12.11
N GLN A 411 -16.82 -11.15 12.96
CA GLN A 411 -17.13 -11.29 14.38
C GLN A 411 -16.99 -9.98 15.19
N PHE A 412 -16.27 -8.99 14.67
CA PHE A 412 -16.03 -7.73 15.37
C PHE A 412 -17.14 -6.69 15.15
N HIS A 413 -18.10 -6.96 14.26
CA HIS A 413 -19.24 -6.08 13.97
C HIS A 413 -18.81 -4.65 13.57
N LEU A 414 -17.69 -4.52 12.84
CA LEU A 414 -17.15 -3.25 12.35
C LEU A 414 -17.56 -2.93 10.90
N ASP A 415 -18.64 -3.54 10.42
CA ASP A 415 -19.20 -3.37 9.08
C ASP A 415 -19.35 -1.90 8.67
N ALA A 416 -19.93 -1.07 9.55
CA ALA A 416 -20.17 0.34 9.27
C ALA A 416 -18.86 1.12 9.08
N ASN A 417 -17.81 0.79 9.85
CA ASN A 417 -16.51 1.43 9.73
C ASN A 417 -15.84 1.03 8.43
N PHE A 418 -15.91 -0.26 8.08
CA PHE A 418 -15.42 -0.76 6.80
C PHE A 418 -16.16 -0.11 5.62
N ASP A 419 -17.49 -0.04 5.67
CA ASP A 419 -18.32 0.55 4.61
C ASP A 419 -18.02 2.03 4.41
N ASN A 420 -17.82 2.78 5.50
CA ASN A 420 -17.38 4.18 5.42
C ASN A 420 -15.98 4.32 4.80
N PHE A 421 -15.08 3.40 5.15
CA PHE A 421 -13.70 3.41 4.66
C PHE A 421 -13.65 3.12 3.15
N VAL A 422 -14.19 1.97 2.74
CA VAL A 422 -14.21 1.55 1.33
C VAL A 422 -15.08 2.48 0.48
N GLY A 423 -16.22 2.94 0.99
CA GLY A 423 -17.10 3.86 0.28
C GLY A 423 -16.45 5.24 0.04
N ARG A 424 -15.51 5.66 0.90
CA ARG A 424 -14.70 6.86 0.63
C ARG A 424 -13.71 6.62 -0.51
N LEU A 425 -13.06 5.45 -0.55
CA LEU A 425 -12.14 5.07 -1.61
C LEU A 425 -12.86 5.01 -2.96
N GLU A 426 -13.95 4.25 -3.05
CA GLU A 426 -14.76 4.09 -4.27
C GLU A 426 -15.26 5.44 -4.82
N LYS A 427 -15.67 6.36 -3.93
CA LYS A 427 -16.06 7.73 -4.34
C LYS A 427 -14.90 8.52 -4.93
N CYS A 428 -13.68 8.35 -4.42
CA CYS A 428 -12.51 9.01 -4.97
C CYS A 428 -12.13 8.39 -6.33
N GLU A 429 -12.18 7.06 -6.45
CA GLU A 429 -11.95 6.35 -7.72
C GLU A 429 -12.95 6.74 -8.79
N ALA A 430 -14.24 6.84 -8.46
CA ALA A 430 -15.26 7.29 -9.42
C ALA A 430 -14.99 8.70 -9.96
N ARG A 431 -14.52 9.63 -9.10
CA ARG A 431 -14.13 10.98 -9.55
C ARG A 431 -12.83 10.95 -10.34
N TYR A 432 -11.83 10.18 -9.91
CA TYR A 432 -10.58 10.01 -10.62
C TYR A 432 -10.78 9.40 -12.02
N ALA A 433 -11.69 8.43 -12.16
CA ALA A 433 -12.08 7.85 -13.45
C ALA A 433 -12.57 8.90 -14.47
N SER A 434 -13.17 9.99 -13.96
CA SER A 434 -13.81 11.01 -14.77
C SER A 434 -12.86 12.13 -15.18
N THR A 435 -11.95 12.56 -14.29
CA THR A 435 -11.10 13.74 -14.51
C THR A 435 -9.61 13.48 -14.42
N ALA A 436 -9.19 12.29 -13.98
CA ALA A 436 -7.80 11.97 -13.61
C ALA A 436 -7.16 13.01 -12.68
N ALA A 437 -7.97 13.69 -11.85
CA ALA A 437 -7.48 14.78 -11.00
C ALA A 437 -6.55 14.24 -9.89
N ARG A 438 -5.35 14.80 -9.79
CA ARG A 438 -4.38 14.51 -8.72
C ARG A 438 -5.00 14.55 -7.32
N THR A 439 -5.90 15.49 -7.09
CA THR A 439 -6.54 15.66 -5.77
C THR A 439 -7.34 14.41 -5.35
N ASP A 440 -7.93 13.68 -6.30
CA ASP A 440 -8.64 12.43 -5.99
C ASP A 440 -7.66 11.28 -5.74
N LEU A 441 -6.57 11.19 -6.50
CA LEU A 441 -5.48 10.25 -6.22
C LEU A 441 -4.88 10.48 -4.82
N MET A 442 -4.63 11.73 -4.45
CA MET A 442 -4.13 12.07 -3.11
C MET A 442 -5.18 11.78 -2.03
N ASN A 443 -6.48 12.00 -2.31
CA ASN A 443 -7.53 11.60 -1.37
C ASN A 443 -7.54 10.08 -1.12
N LEU A 444 -7.32 9.25 -2.15
CA LEU A 444 -7.15 7.80 -1.98
C LEU A 444 -5.96 7.49 -1.06
N VAL A 445 -4.79 8.04 -1.38
CA VAL A 445 -3.55 7.83 -0.62
C VAL A 445 -3.72 8.24 0.85
N PHE A 446 -4.23 9.45 1.12
CA PHE A 446 -4.46 9.90 2.49
C PHE A 446 -5.53 9.10 3.22
N THR A 447 -6.53 8.55 2.53
CA THR A 447 -7.54 7.66 3.14
C THR A 447 -6.94 6.32 3.53
N LEU A 448 -6.07 5.74 2.70
CA LEU A 448 -5.31 4.54 3.03
C LEU A 448 -4.37 4.81 4.22
N LEU A 449 -3.57 5.87 4.16
CA LEU A 449 -2.64 6.25 5.23
C LEU A 449 -3.35 6.49 6.57
N ALA A 450 -4.49 7.20 6.57
CA ALA A 450 -5.25 7.48 7.78
C ALA A 450 -5.75 6.22 8.51
N ASN A 451 -5.89 5.10 7.80
CA ASN A 451 -6.39 3.83 8.32
C ASN A 451 -5.30 2.74 8.37
N HIS A 452 -4.03 3.13 8.24
CA HIS A 452 -2.88 2.27 8.46
C HIS A 452 -2.34 2.45 9.89
N ALA A 453 -2.33 1.40 10.72
CA ALA A 453 -2.00 1.50 12.15
C ALA A 453 -0.65 2.17 12.49
N PRO A 454 0.45 1.93 11.76
CA PRO A 454 1.70 2.66 11.98
C PRO A 454 1.56 4.18 11.79
N VAL A 455 0.76 4.61 10.82
CA VAL A 455 0.52 6.04 10.55
C VAL A 455 -0.45 6.62 11.57
N SER A 456 -1.51 5.91 11.96
CA SER A 456 -2.42 6.38 13.03
C SER A 456 -1.70 6.61 14.36
N THR A 457 -0.74 5.74 14.69
CA THR A 457 0.14 5.89 15.86
C THR A 457 1.03 7.13 15.72
N LEU A 458 1.67 7.30 14.56
CA LEU A 458 2.50 8.47 14.27
C LEU A 458 1.72 9.79 14.39
N ILE A 459 0.49 9.84 13.85
CA ILE A 459 -0.42 11.01 13.97
C ILE A 459 -0.69 11.34 15.43
N ALA A 460 -0.97 10.33 16.27
CA ALA A 460 -1.24 10.53 17.68
C ALA A 460 0.00 11.08 18.43
N GLU A 461 1.19 10.58 18.10
CA GLU A 461 2.46 11.06 18.67
C GLU A 461 2.81 12.49 18.20
N GLN A 462 2.61 12.80 16.93
CA GLN A 462 2.80 14.14 16.37
C GLN A 462 1.82 15.13 17.00
N GLY A 463 0.55 14.76 17.16
CA GLY A 463 -0.45 15.58 17.83
C GLY A 463 -0.06 15.91 19.28
N LYS A 464 0.46 14.93 20.04
CA LYS A 464 0.99 15.15 21.39
C LYS A 464 2.19 16.09 21.38
N THR A 465 3.14 15.86 20.46
CA THR A 465 4.34 16.68 20.29
C THR A 465 3.99 18.16 20.07
N VAL A 466 3.11 18.43 19.10
CA VAL A 466 2.68 19.80 18.80
C VAL A 466 1.98 20.45 19.99
N THR A 467 1.09 19.70 20.67
CA THR A 467 0.39 20.19 21.87
C THR A 467 1.37 20.60 22.98
N THR A 468 2.39 19.77 23.24
CA THR A 468 3.41 20.05 24.26
C THR A 468 4.25 21.29 23.90
N ILE A 469 4.67 21.43 22.63
CA ILE A 469 5.43 22.60 22.18
C ILE A 469 4.59 23.86 22.35
N ARG A 470 3.34 23.87 21.89
CA ARG A 470 2.43 25.01 22.06
C ARG A 470 2.25 25.39 23.52
N ARG A 471 1.86 24.44 24.38
CA ARG A 471 1.70 24.69 25.82
C ARG A 471 2.95 25.30 26.46
N THR A 472 4.15 24.86 26.04
CA THR A 472 5.42 25.40 26.54
C THR A 472 5.65 26.83 26.06
N LEU A 473 5.35 27.13 24.80
CA LEU A 473 5.42 28.49 24.26
C LEU A 473 4.38 29.42 24.91
N ASP A 474 3.16 28.94 25.14
CA ASP A 474 2.09 29.69 25.81
C ASP A 474 2.50 30.06 27.24
N TRP A 475 3.02 29.07 27.98
CA TRP A 475 3.58 29.28 29.31
C TRP A 475 4.69 30.33 29.28
N LEU A 476 5.60 30.23 28.31
CA LEU A 476 6.71 31.17 28.18
C LEU A 476 6.23 32.60 27.95
N VAL A 477 5.24 32.81 27.06
CA VAL A 477 4.66 34.14 26.79
C VAL A 477 4.03 34.72 28.05
N VAL A 478 3.20 33.94 28.74
CA VAL A 478 2.54 34.38 29.98
C VAL A 478 3.58 34.73 31.05
N TRP A 479 4.62 33.91 31.18
CA TRP A 479 5.70 34.14 32.13
C TRP A 479 6.49 35.41 31.80
N LEU A 480 6.86 35.64 30.54
CA LEU A 480 7.57 36.85 30.10
C LEU A 480 6.70 38.11 30.32
N LYS A 481 5.38 38.04 30.07
CA LYS A 481 4.43 39.14 30.35
C LYS A 481 4.33 39.44 31.84
N ALA A 482 4.10 38.42 32.68
CA ALA A 482 3.94 38.59 34.12
C ALA A 482 5.15 39.27 34.77
N ASN A 483 6.35 38.99 34.25
CA ASN A 483 7.61 39.57 34.73
C ASN A 483 8.03 40.86 34.00
N LYS A 484 7.18 41.41 33.10
CA LYS A 484 7.45 42.62 32.30
C LYS A 484 8.75 42.55 31.48
N TYR A 485 9.11 41.35 31.02
CA TYR A 485 10.28 41.14 30.15
C TYR A 485 9.96 41.38 28.66
N LEU A 486 8.70 41.61 28.31
CA LEU A 486 8.30 42.01 26.95
C LEU A 486 8.14 43.53 26.82
N PRO A 487 8.45 44.10 25.64
CA PRO A 487 8.10 45.46 25.27
C PRO A 487 6.63 45.82 25.52
N THR A 488 6.36 47.07 25.92
CA THR A 488 5.03 47.57 26.32
C THR A 488 3.95 47.41 25.24
N ASN A 489 4.32 47.50 23.96
CA ASN A 489 3.44 47.26 22.83
C ASN A 489 2.98 45.79 22.70
N LEU A 490 3.76 44.83 23.22
CA LEU A 490 3.42 43.40 23.22
C LEU A 490 2.66 42.95 24.48
N MET A 491 2.73 43.76 25.55
CA MET A 491 1.95 43.54 26.77
C MET A 491 0.44 43.71 26.52
N ALA A 492 0.06 44.56 25.56
CA ALA A 492 -1.34 44.84 25.20
C ALA A 492 -1.98 43.81 24.26
N LEU A 493 -1.19 42.94 23.63
CA LEU A 493 -1.70 41.94 22.69
C LEU A 493 -2.38 40.78 23.41
N PRO A 494 -3.40 40.13 22.79
CA PRO A 494 -4.03 38.93 23.34
C PRO A 494 -3.01 37.85 23.69
N THR A 495 -3.31 37.01 24.69
CA THR A 495 -2.48 35.84 25.06
C THR A 495 -2.45 34.75 23.99
N ASP A 496 -3.18 34.89 22.88
CA ASP A 496 -3.07 34.01 21.72
C ASP A 496 -1.65 34.08 21.13
N PRO A 497 -0.83 33.04 21.31
CA PRO A 497 0.56 33.05 20.86
C PRO A 497 0.64 33.13 19.34
N GLY A 498 -0.30 32.52 18.61
CA GLY A 498 -0.29 32.53 17.14
C GLY A 498 -0.51 33.91 16.53
N ARG A 499 -1.14 34.83 17.27
CA ARG A 499 -1.37 36.23 16.88
C ARG A 499 -0.29 37.14 17.44
N LEU A 500 0.07 36.94 18.71
CA LEU A 500 1.16 37.66 19.39
C LEU A 500 2.50 37.46 18.68
N PHE A 501 2.85 36.23 18.28
CA PHE A 501 4.10 35.94 17.59
C PHE A 501 4.11 36.37 16.11
N ARG A 502 2.93 36.46 15.47
CA ARG A 502 2.80 37.00 14.10
C ARG A 502 3.03 38.50 14.07
N GLU A 503 2.45 39.22 15.02
CA GLU A 503 2.51 40.68 15.12
C GLU A 503 3.84 41.16 15.73
N ALA A 504 4.50 40.34 16.56
CA ALA A 504 5.81 40.63 17.13
C ALA A 504 7.01 40.32 16.18
N SER A 505 6.76 39.80 14.98
CA SER A 505 7.78 39.36 14.00
C SER A 505 8.77 40.43 13.49
N GLY A 506 8.58 41.69 13.87
CA GLY A 506 9.50 42.81 13.58
C GLY A 506 10.69 42.98 14.54
N MET A 507 10.80 42.16 15.59
CA MET A 507 11.90 42.20 16.57
C MET A 507 12.82 40.98 16.43
N ILE A 508 14.14 41.20 16.45
CA ILE A 508 15.21 40.31 15.95
C ILE A 508 15.24 38.90 16.57
N SER A 509 14.54 38.63 17.68
CA SER A 509 14.54 37.34 18.39
C SER A 509 13.17 36.61 18.46
N ILE A 510 12.16 37.07 17.70
CA ILE A 510 10.84 36.43 17.52
C ILE A 510 10.67 35.56 16.24
N PRO A 511 11.44 35.73 15.14
CA PRO A 511 11.25 34.95 13.92
C PRO A 511 11.36 33.42 14.08
N ALA A 512 12.19 32.96 15.03
CA ALA A 512 12.35 31.53 15.33
C ALA A 512 11.08 30.90 15.90
N VAL A 513 10.44 31.61 16.84
CA VAL A 513 9.22 31.16 17.49
C VAL A 513 8.08 31.15 16.48
N ALA A 514 8.01 32.17 15.62
CA ALA A 514 7.08 32.18 14.50
C ALA A 514 7.31 31.00 13.53
N ALA A 515 8.57 30.68 13.21
CA ALA A 515 8.90 29.54 12.35
C ALA A 515 8.57 28.18 13.00
N LEU A 516 8.73 28.06 14.33
CA LEU A 516 8.33 26.87 15.08
C LEU A 516 6.81 26.72 15.14
N ALA A 517 6.09 27.83 15.33
CA ALA A 517 4.63 27.85 15.27
C ALA A 517 4.11 27.52 13.86
N GLU A 518 4.76 27.99 12.80
CA GLU A 518 4.47 27.64 11.41
C GLU A 518 4.62 26.14 11.17
N LEU A 519 5.73 25.53 11.62
CA LEU A 519 5.94 24.08 11.53
C LEU A 519 4.86 23.31 12.28
N CYS A 520 4.51 23.75 13.50
CA CYS A 520 3.42 23.15 14.28
C CYS A 520 2.09 23.21 13.54
N ALA A 521 1.75 24.34 12.91
CA ALA A 521 0.53 24.50 12.13
C ALA A 521 0.50 23.59 10.89
N VAL A 522 1.65 23.42 10.21
CA VAL A 522 1.79 22.46 9.11
C VAL A 522 1.55 21.03 9.60
N LEU A 523 2.15 20.62 10.72
CA LEU A 523 1.94 19.29 11.30
C LEU A 523 0.48 19.07 11.74
N GLU A 524 -0.15 20.05 12.35
CA GLU A 524 -1.58 20.01 12.70
C GLU A 524 -2.47 19.86 11.48
N THR A 525 -2.10 20.49 10.36
CA THR A 525 -2.83 20.33 9.10
C THR A 525 -2.79 18.88 8.63
N HIS A 526 -1.64 18.20 8.71
CA HIS A 526 -1.55 16.77 8.41
C HIS A 526 -2.38 15.91 9.37
N VAL A 527 -2.27 16.18 10.67
CA VAL A 527 -3.06 15.51 11.70
C VAL A 527 -4.56 15.68 11.42
N GLY A 528 -4.99 16.88 11.03
CA GLY A 528 -6.37 17.19 10.66
C GLY A 528 -6.84 16.42 9.42
N ILE A 529 -6.06 16.48 8.33
CA ILE A 529 -6.33 15.75 7.08
C ILE A 529 -6.51 14.25 7.33
N LEU A 530 -5.61 13.66 8.12
CA LEU A 530 -5.64 12.24 8.40
C LEU A 530 -6.76 11.86 9.38
N LYS A 531 -7.03 12.68 10.42
CA LYS A 531 -8.18 12.47 11.32
C LYS A 531 -9.52 12.54 10.58
N GLU A 532 -9.68 13.50 9.68
CA GLU A 532 -10.88 13.65 8.85
C GLU A 532 -11.12 12.42 7.96
N ARG A 533 -10.05 11.70 7.59
CA ARG A 533 -10.06 10.51 6.72
C ARG A 533 -10.05 9.18 7.46
N SER A 534 -9.82 9.20 8.76
CA SER A 534 -9.90 8.02 9.61
C SER A 534 -11.36 7.65 9.85
N VAL A 535 -11.68 6.36 9.84
CA VAL A 535 -13.02 5.86 10.23
C VAL A 535 -13.07 5.38 11.67
N GLY A 536 -12.10 5.79 12.50
CA GLY A 536 -11.96 5.33 13.88
C GLY A 536 -11.32 3.94 13.92
N GLN A 537 -11.98 2.98 14.57
CA GLN A 537 -11.44 1.65 14.77
C GLN A 537 -11.79 0.75 13.57
N LEU A 538 -10.80 0.47 12.73
CA LEU A 538 -10.89 -0.51 11.64
C LEU A 538 -10.10 -1.78 11.98
N GLU A 539 -8.94 -1.61 12.63
CA GLU A 539 -8.05 -2.69 13.03
C GLU A 539 -8.28 -3.15 14.49
N VAL A 540 -8.27 -4.46 14.72
CA VAL A 540 -8.47 -5.09 16.02
C VAL A 540 -7.34 -6.08 16.28
N THR A 541 -6.56 -5.84 17.33
CA THR A 541 -5.55 -6.78 17.82
C THR A 541 -6.16 -7.62 18.93
N LEU A 542 -6.31 -8.93 18.71
CA LEU A 542 -6.67 -9.85 19.79
C LEU A 542 -5.51 -9.87 20.80
N ARG A 543 -5.79 -9.54 22.07
CA ARG A 543 -4.82 -9.78 23.15
C ARG A 543 -4.71 -11.29 23.34
N VAL A 544 -3.72 -11.92 22.71
CA VAL A 544 -3.38 -13.31 23.02
C VAL A 544 -2.82 -13.31 24.44
N SER A 545 -3.45 -14.06 25.34
CA SER A 545 -2.90 -14.30 26.68
C SER A 545 -1.51 -14.95 26.55
N PRO A 546 -0.52 -14.60 27.39
CA PRO A 546 0.89 -14.97 27.19
C PRO A 546 1.21 -16.44 27.54
N SER A 547 0.37 -17.40 27.14
CA SER A 547 0.52 -18.81 27.52
C SER A 547 0.74 -19.78 26.36
N MET A 548 0.97 -19.34 25.12
CA MET A 548 1.31 -20.26 24.02
C MET A 548 2.31 -19.69 23.01
N GLN A 549 3.58 -19.53 23.40
CA GLN A 549 4.71 -19.61 22.46
C GLN A 549 5.94 -20.20 23.16
N ALA A 550 6.02 -21.53 23.15
CA ALA A 550 7.30 -22.23 23.27
C ALA A 550 7.23 -23.46 22.37
N LEU A 551 8.02 -23.47 21.29
CA LEU A 551 8.60 -24.65 20.66
C LEU A 551 9.93 -24.23 19.99
N PRO A 552 10.93 -25.12 19.92
CA PRO A 552 12.34 -24.77 20.07
C PRO A 552 13.06 -24.55 18.73
N LYS A 553 14.11 -23.74 18.77
CA LYS A 553 15.14 -23.64 17.74
C LYS A 553 15.81 -25.01 17.53
N ALA A 554 15.84 -25.49 16.28
CA ALA A 554 16.72 -26.57 15.86
C ALA A 554 17.99 -25.99 15.22
N SER A 555 19.11 -26.56 15.65
CA SER A 555 20.49 -26.12 15.41
C SER A 555 21.08 -26.70 14.12
N GLY A 556 21.87 -25.87 13.42
CA GLY A 556 23.11 -26.16 12.68
C GLY A 556 23.23 -27.38 11.76
N MET A 557 23.54 -27.13 10.49
CA MET A 557 24.50 -27.96 9.74
C MET A 557 25.22 -27.16 8.65
N HIS A 558 26.55 -27.24 8.66
CA HIS A 558 27.48 -26.66 7.69
C HIS A 558 27.61 -27.60 6.48
N VAL A 559 27.53 -27.08 5.25
CA VAL A 559 27.89 -27.83 4.03
C VAL A 559 28.78 -26.96 3.13
N PRO A 560 29.89 -27.49 2.59
CA PRO A 560 30.86 -26.72 1.81
C PRO A 560 30.47 -26.57 0.33
N TYR A 561 31.03 -25.54 -0.28
CA TYR A 561 30.84 -25.04 -1.64
C TYR A 561 31.21 -26.04 -2.76
N LYS A 562 30.37 -26.14 -3.82
CA LYS A 562 30.73 -26.60 -5.18
C LYS A 562 29.66 -26.18 -6.23
N PRO A 563 29.96 -26.26 -7.54
CA PRO A 563 29.97 -25.15 -8.50
C PRO A 563 28.61 -24.84 -9.16
N ALA A 564 28.54 -23.66 -9.79
CA ALA A 564 27.37 -23.01 -10.39
C ALA A 564 26.36 -23.94 -11.08
N GLU A 565 25.20 -24.12 -10.43
CA GLU A 565 23.97 -24.63 -11.01
C GLU A 565 23.16 -23.48 -11.65
N PRO A 566 22.27 -23.76 -12.63
CA PRO A 566 21.45 -22.74 -13.25
C PRO A 566 20.58 -22.06 -12.20
N TYR A 567 20.66 -20.72 -12.20
CA TYR A 567 20.04 -19.79 -11.25
C TYR A 567 18.71 -20.29 -10.65
N PRO A 568 18.56 -20.30 -9.31
CA PRO A 568 17.29 -20.61 -8.69
C PRO A 568 16.25 -19.54 -9.07
N LEU A 569 15.16 -19.98 -9.71
CA LEU A 569 13.93 -19.21 -9.93
C LEU A 569 13.22 -19.01 -8.57
N ALA A 570 12.85 -17.76 -8.29
CA ALA A 570 12.14 -17.25 -7.11
C ALA A 570 12.74 -17.67 -5.74
N SER A 571 13.74 -16.91 -5.26
CA SER A 571 14.17 -17.01 -3.87
C SER A 571 13.18 -16.28 -2.95
N ASN A 572 12.58 -17.05 -2.05
CA ASN A 572 11.76 -16.65 -0.90
C ASN A 572 10.38 -16.08 -1.26
N LYS A 573 9.37 -16.98 -1.38
CA LYS A 573 8.00 -16.63 -0.97
C LYS A 573 8.13 -15.97 0.41
N LEU A 574 7.69 -14.70 0.55
CA LEU A 574 7.67 -14.02 1.84
C LEU A 574 7.11 -14.99 2.88
N GLU A 575 7.86 -15.27 3.95
CA GLU A 575 7.32 -15.99 5.09
C GLU A 575 6.01 -15.29 5.47
N PHE A 576 4.89 -16.00 5.29
CA PHE A 576 3.58 -15.55 5.69
C PHE A 576 3.57 -15.50 7.22
N THR A 577 4.02 -14.38 7.79
CA THR A 577 3.65 -14.04 9.15
C THR A 577 2.19 -13.57 9.08
N PRO A 578 1.21 -14.33 9.58
CA PRO A 578 -0.17 -13.85 9.60
C PRO A 578 -0.19 -12.53 10.37
N PRO A 579 -0.93 -11.51 9.90
CA PRO A 579 -1.03 -10.27 10.63
C PRO A 579 -1.59 -10.57 12.03
N VAL A 580 -0.92 -10.05 13.06
CA VAL A 580 -1.30 -10.16 14.48
C VAL A 580 -2.62 -9.41 14.75
N SER A 581 -3.19 -8.75 13.75
CA SER A 581 -4.39 -7.92 13.80
C SER A 581 -5.37 -8.19 12.65
N TYR A 582 -6.65 -8.11 12.97
CA TYR A 582 -7.77 -8.20 12.03
C TYR A 582 -8.15 -6.80 11.55
N GLY A 583 -8.61 -6.66 10.31
CA GLY A 583 -9.13 -5.39 9.80
C GLY A 583 -8.11 -4.29 9.48
N GLY A 584 -6.81 -4.57 9.58
CA GLY A 584 -5.79 -3.69 9.00
C GLY A 584 -5.76 -3.80 7.47
N LEU A 585 -5.16 -2.82 6.78
CA LEU A 585 -5.04 -2.85 5.30
C LEU A 585 -4.45 -4.16 4.77
N SER A 586 -3.40 -4.66 5.42
CA SER A 586 -2.76 -5.94 5.05
C SER A 586 -3.70 -7.13 5.23
N TYR A 587 -4.55 -7.11 6.26
CA TYR A 587 -5.58 -8.13 6.47
C TYR A 587 -6.59 -8.12 5.32
N PHE A 588 -7.17 -6.96 4.98
CA PHE A 588 -8.16 -6.87 3.90
C PHE A 588 -7.60 -7.27 2.53
N MET A 589 -6.36 -6.85 2.22
CA MET A 589 -5.72 -7.12 0.94
C MET A 589 -5.24 -8.57 0.78
N ARG A 590 -4.99 -9.29 1.89
CA ARG A 590 -4.37 -10.64 1.85
C ARG A 590 -5.28 -11.72 2.41
N VAL A 591 -5.76 -11.53 3.63
CA VAL A 591 -6.56 -12.52 4.37
C VAL A 591 -7.99 -12.48 3.86
N SER A 592 -8.69 -11.36 3.96
CA SER A 592 -10.08 -11.21 3.47
C SER A 592 -10.19 -11.54 1.99
N HIS A 593 -9.22 -11.08 1.20
CA HIS A 593 -9.10 -11.44 -0.22
C HIS A 593 -9.05 -12.96 -0.47
N SER A 594 -8.42 -13.71 0.43
CA SER A 594 -8.25 -15.15 0.25
C SER A 594 -9.44 -15.97 0.74
N VAL A 595 -10.32 -15.42 1.57
CA VAL A 595 -11.47 -16.19 2.13
C VAL A 595 -12.31 -16.80 1.02
N SER A 596 -12.75 -15.99 0.03
CA SER A 596 -13.63 -16.44 -1.07
C SER A 596 -13.07 -17.56 -1.96
N ARG A 597 -11.78 -17.89 -1.81
CA ARG A 597 -11.05 -18.76 -2.73
C ARG A 597 -10.33 -19.92 -2.02
N GLN A 598 -10.36 -20.00 -0.70
CA GLN A 598 -9.72 -21.08 0.07
C GLN A 598 -10.35 -22.45 -0.18
N GLU A 599 -11.66 -22.48 -0.41
CA GLU A 599 -12.43 -23.69 -0.61
C GLU A 599 -13.60 -23.49 -1.58
N LEU A 600 -14.17 -24.60 -2.03
CA LEU A 600 -15.41 -24.59 -2.79
C LEU A 600 -16.59 -24.76 -1.83
N TYR A 601 -17.07 -23.63 -1.30
CA TYR A 601 -18.16 -23.62 -0.30
C TYR A 601 -19.36 -24.48 -0.71
N PRO A 602 -20.08 -25.11 0.23
CA PRO A 602 -21.13 -26.10 -0.07
C PRO A 602 -22.16 -25.62 -1.12
N LYS A 603 -22.59 -24.36 -1.04
CA LYS A 603 -23.51 -23.75 -2.01
C LYS A 603 -22.90 -23.65 -3.41
N VAL A 604 -21.62 -23.28 -3.52
CA VAL A 604 -20.88 -23.17 -4.78
C VAL A 604 -20.72 -24.55 -5.41
N ARG A 605 -20.33 -25.55 -4.60
CA ARG A 605 -20.23 -26.96 -5.03
C ARG A 605 -21.54 -27.44 -5.62
N ALA A 606 -22.65 -27.25 -4.91
CA ALA A 606 -23.98 -27.67 -5.37
C ALA A 606 -24.34 -27.04 -6.72
N LEU A 607 -24.11 -25.73 -6.90
CA LEU A 607 -24.40 -25.02 -8.15
C LEU A 607 -23.58 -25.53 -9.34
N ILE A 608 -22.32 -25.93 -9.12
CA ILE A 608 -21.48 -26.53 -10.16
C ILE A 608 -21.99 -27.94 -10.50
N GLU A 609 -22.27 -28.76 -9.49
CA GLU A 609 -22.77 -30.13 -9.69
C GLU A 609 -24.12 -30.16 -10.43
N GLU A 610 -24.99 -29.17 -10.22
CA GLU A 610 -26.24 -28.99 -10.97
C GLU A 610 -26.03 -28.72 -12.46
N GLN A 611 -24.82 -28.34 -12.89
CA GLN A 611 -24.47 -28.12 -14.30
C GLN A 611 -23.73 -29.31 -14.92
N ILE A 612 -23.32 -30.30 -14.12
CA ILE A 612 -22.63 -31.50 -14.59
C ILE A 612 -23.65 -32.44 -15.20
N ASN A 613 -23.57 -32.61 -16.51
CA ASN A 613 -24.41 -33.53 -17.27
C ASN A 613 -23.65 -34.84 -17.49
N SER A 614 -23.36 -35.55 -16.39
CA SER A 614 -22.70 -36.86 -16.41
C SER A 614 -23.33 -37.78 -15.37
N LEU A 615 -23.23 -39.10 -15.58
CA LEU A 615 -23.75 -40.09 -14.65
C LEU A 615 -22.94 -40.07 -13.36
N ARG A 616 -23.63 -40.17 -12.22
CA ARG A 616 -22.97 -40.43 -10.93
C ARG A 616 -22.46 -41.88 -10.93
N ARG A 617 -21.25 -42.07 -10.41
CA ARG A 617 -20.63 -43.39 -10.23
C ARG A 617 -21.27 -44.18 -9.10
#